data_AF-A0A7W9S6F1-F1
#
_entry.id   AF-A0A7W9S6F1-F1
#
_cell.length_a   1.000
_cell.length_b   1.000
_cell.length_c   1.000
_cell.angle_alpha   90.00
_cell.angle_beta   90.00
_cell.angle_gamma   90.00
#
_symmetry.space_group_name_H-M   'P 1'
#
loop_
_entity.id
_entity.type
_entity.pdbx_description
1 polymer ?
#
loop_
_entity_poly.entity_id
_entity_poly.type
_entity_poly.pdbx_seq_one_letter_code
_entity_poly.pdbx_strand_id
1 'polypeptide(L)'
;MTVPHIAPVRTAAASSGGNTRERILRAAMARFATQSYSTTSLRDLASDVGVDVAYVHRCFGSKENLFRASIRAAMRPDWMFAGNIQELAATLARQTLGDEPQNEVRMLDIVFRSFSSPDASQVLREVLMEDFIGPMIAAHPHVSKRQAALVAAFFAGVSILHDVIGSEPLLEGDDGETERLFVLALGQLLGNGPCATPSSPLWKGESSECSNISAEQGACQEPDAASEDQQKCRYSAGD
;
A
#
# COMPACT_ATOMS: atom_id res chain seq x y z
N MET A 1 -35.02 -1.30 -50.33
CA MET A 1 -33.55 -1.32 -50.20
C MET A 1 -33.04 0.11 -50.24
N THR A 2 -32.84 0.73 -49.08
CA THR A 2 -31.97 1.92 -48.96
C THR A 2 -31.47 1.99 -47.53
N VAL A 3 -30.18 1.70 -47.33
CA VAL A 3 -29.49 1.79 -46.04
C VAL A 3 -28.95 3.22 -45.90
N PRO A 4 -29.16 3.94 -44.79
CA PRO A 4 -28.49 5.22 -44.58
C PRO A 4 -27.03 4.98 -44.17
N HIS A 5 -26.12 5.57 -44.96
CA HIS A 5 -24.68 5.57 -44.73
C HIS A 5 -24.37 6.49 -43.54
N ILE A 6 -23.98 5.91 -42.40
CA ILE A 6 -23.46 6.67 -41.25
C ILE A 6 -22.02 7.06 -41.58
N ALA A 7 -21.77 8.37 -41.70
CA ALA A 7 -20.43 8.93 -41.82
C ALA A 7 -19.68 8.83 -40.49
N PRO A 8 -18.35 8.63 -40.47
CA PRO A 8 -17.61 8.50 -39.24
C PRO A 8 -17.58 9.85 -38.50
N VAL A 9 -18.01 9.83 -37.24
CA VAL A 9 -17.81 10.94 -36.31
C VAL A 9 -16.31 11.09 -36.10
N ARG A 10 -15.73 12.12 -36.71
CA ARG A 10 -14.42 12.65 -36.32
C ARG A 10 -14.60 13.35 -34.98
N THR A 11 -14.39 12.64 -33.88
CA THR A 11 -14.22 13.27 -32.57
C THR A 11 -12.83 13.88 -32.54
N ALA A 12 -12.77 15.19 -32.74
CA ALA A 12 -11.58 16.00 -32.61
C ALA A 12 -11.04 15.91 -31.18
N ALA A 13 -9.73 15.70 -31.10
CA ALA A 13 -8.91 15.86 -29.91
C ALA A 13 -8.98 17.30 -29.37
N ALA A 14 -9.02 17.46 -28.04
CA ALA A 14 -8.20 18.40 -27.26
C ALA A 14 -8.70 18.53 -25.80
N SER A 15 -8.15 17.72 -24.88
CA SER A 15 -7.90 18.11 -23.47
C SER A 15 -7.10 17.05 -22.71
N SER A 16 -5.86 16.79 -23.10
CA SER A 16 -4.92 16.02 -22.27
C SER A 16 -3.51 16.57 -22.46
N GLY A 17 -3.30 17.79 -21.96
CA GLY A 17 -2.07 18.58 -22.13
C GLY A 17 -0.87 18.07 -21.33
N GLY A 18 -0.53 16.80 -21.49
CA GLY A 18 0.75 16.26 -21.03
C GLY A 18 1.77 16.22 -22.16
N ASN A 19 3.05 16.40 -21.81
CA ASN A 19 4.14 16.20 -22.77
C ASN A 19 4.06 14.77 -23.38
N THR A 20 4.65 14.53 -24.56
CA THR A 20 4.62 13.22 -25.22
C THR A 20 5.11 12.09 -24.30
N ARG A 21 6.04 12.40 -23.38
CA ARG A 21 6.55 11.46 -22.37
C ARG A 21 5.45 11.02 -21.38
N GLU A 22 4.60 11.92 -20.89
CA GLU A 22 3.46 11.61 -20.01
C GLU A 22 2.40 10.78 -20.72
N ARG A 23 2.16 11.04 -22.01
CA ARG A 23 1.26 10.20 -22.82
C ARG A 23 1.77 8.77 -22.92
N ILE A 24 3.08 8.58 -23.11
CA ILE A 24 3.72 7.27 -23.10
C ILE A 24 3.60 6.61 -21.72
N LEU A 25 3.84 7.37 -20.65
CA LEU A 25 3.77 6.84 -19.29
C LEU A 25 2.36 6.36 -18.94
N ARG A 26 1.33 7.13 -19.28
CA ARG A 26 -0.08 6.75 -19.06
C ARG A 26 -0.46 5.51 -19.87
N ALA A 27 -0.04 5.43 -21.13
CA ALA A 27 -0.26 4.24 -21.96
C ALA A 27 0.47 3.00 -21.39
N ALA A 28 1.68 3.18 -20.87
CA ALA A 28 2.44 2.12 -20.22
C ALA A 28 1.76 1.62 -18.94
N MET A 29 1.29 2.52 -18.08
CA MET A 29 0.51 2.17 -16.88
C MET A 29 -0.71 1.33 -17.24
N ALA A 30 -1.54 1.79 -18.19
CA ALA A 30 -2.73 1.06 -18.64
C ALA A 30 -2.38 -0.31 -19.24
N ARG A 31 -1.29 -0.40 -20.01
CA ARG A 31 -0.82 -1.68 -20.56
C ARG A 31 -0.34 -2.63 -19.48
N PHE A 32 0.52 -2.21 -18.56
CA PHE A 32 0.99 -3.11 -17.51
C PHE A 32 -0.13 -3.50 -16.52
N ALA A 33 -1.16 -2.67 -16.39
CA ALA A 33 -2.37 -2.97 -15.62
C ALA A 33 -3.42 -3.78 -16.39
N THR A 34 -3.21 -4.12 -17.66
CA THR A 34 -4.10 -5.00 -18.44
C THR A 34 -3.38 -6.22 -19.00
N GLN A 35 -2.10 -6.09 -19.28
CA GLN A 35 -1.21 -7.08 -19.86
C GLN A 35 -0.02 -7.29 -18.92
N SER A 36 0.51 -8.51 -18.90
CA SER A 36 1.69 -8.81 -18.08
C SER A 36 2.91 -7.98 -18.51
N TYR A 37 3.88 -7.82 -17.60
CA TYR A 37 5.19 -7.28 -17.95
C TYR A 37 5.75 -7.97 -19.20
N SER A 38 5.79 -9.29 -19.24
CA SER A 38 6.40 -10.07 -20.32
C SER A 38 5.79 -9.82 -21.71
N THR A 39 4.47 -9.64 -21.78
CA THR A 39 3.73 -9.48 -23.05
C THR A 39 3.78 -8.05 -23.61
N THR A 40 4.12 -7.06 -22.79
CA THR A 40 4.16 -5.66 -23.22
C THR A 40 5.52 -5.32 -23.84
N SER A 41 5.57 -4.77 -25.06
CA SER A 41 6.83 -4.27 -25.66
C SER A 41 6.85 -2.76 -25.83
N LEU A 42 8.05 -2.17 -25.89
CA LEU A 42 8.23 -0.74 -26.20
C LEU A 42 7.70 -0.37 -27.59
N ARG A 43 7.69 -1.33 -28.53
CA ARG A 43 7.15 -1.14 -29.88
C ARG A 43 5.64 -1.01 -29.85
N ASP A 44 4.97 -1.88 -29.12
CA ASP A 44 3.51 -1.82 -28.97
C ASP A 44 3.11 -0.48 -28.34
N LEU A 45 3.85 -0.05 -27.29
CA LEU A 45 3.58 1.22 -26.62
C LEU A 45 3.81 2.43 -27.53
N ALA A 46 4.85 2.39 -28.37
CA ALA A 46 5.10 3.43 -29.35
C ALA A 46 3.93 3.51 -30.38
N SER A 47 3.43 2.36 -30.82
CA SER A 47 2.29 2.27 -31.74
C SER A 47 1.02 2.87 -31.12
N ASP A 48 0.72 2.58 -29.86
CA ASP A 48 -0.48 3.10 -29.17
C ASP A 48 -0.50 4.62 -29.09
N VAL A 49 0.67 5.22 -28.89
CA VAL A 49 0.81 6.67 -28.68
C VAL A 49 1.10 7.40 -29.99
N GLY A 50 1.33 6.67 -31.08
CA GLY A 50 1.66 7.21 -32.40
C GLY A 50 3.04 7.87 -32.45
N VAL A 51 4.02 7.27 -31.78
CA VAL A 51 5.41 7.77 -31.71
C VAL A 51 6.40 6.73 -32.21
N ASP A 52 7.63 7.15 -32.50
CA ASP A 52 8.71 6.24 -32.86
C ASP A 52 9.25 5.49 -31.62
N VAL A 53 9.59 4.21 -31.77
CA VAL A 53 10.18 3.39 -30.69
C VAL A 53 11.49 4.00 -30.17
N ALA A 54 12.30 4.61 -31.04
CA ALA A 54 13.52 5.32 -30.68
C ALA A 54 13.21 6.51 -29.75
N TYR A 55 12.07 7.18 -29.91
CA TYR A 55 11.64 8.23 -28.99
C TYR A 55 11.31 7.67 -27.60
N VAL A 56 10.60 6.53 -27.54
CA VAL A 56 10.31 5.84 -26.27
C VAL A 56 11.61 5.43 -25.57
N HIS A 57 12.55 4.82 -26.31
CA HIS A 57 13.86 4.43 -25.80
C HIS A 57 14.68 5.65 -25.35
N ARG A 58 14.62 6.78 -26.06
CA ARG A 58 15.27 8.02 -25.61
C ARG A 58 14.67 8.57 -24.31
N CYS A 59 13.36 8.45 -24.13
CA CYS A 59 12.65 9.02 -22.97
C CYS A 59 12.81 8.18 -21.69
N PHE A 60 12.88 6.86 -21.82
CA PHE A 60 12.85 5.93 -20.68
C PHE A 60 14.06 4.98 -20.65
N GLY A 61 14.82 4.85 -21.74
CA GLY A 61 15.88 3.87 -21.88
C GLY A 61 15.28 2.50 -22.13
N SER A 62 15.17 1.68 -21.08
CA SER A 62 14.73 0.30 -21.17
C SER A 62 13.27 0.10 -20.76
N LYS A 63 12.76 -1.11 -20.97
CA LYS A 63 11.43 -1.53 -20.53
C LYS A 63 11.33 -1.57 -19.00
N GLU A 64 12.39 -2.00 -18.32
CA GLU A 64 12.49 -2.03 -16.85
C GLU A 64 12.34 -0.61 -16.29
N ASN A 65 13.01 0.38 -16.89
CA ASN A 65 12.92 1.78 -16.48
C ASN A 65 11.53 2.36 -16.73
N LEU A 66 10.89 2.02 -17.86
CA LEU A 66 9.52 2.43 -18.14
C LEU A 66 8.53 1.80 -17.15
N PHE A 67 8.71 0.53 -16.81
CA PHE A 67 7.91 -0.17 -15.82
C PHE A 67 8.07 0.45 -14.42
N ARG A 68 9.31 0.71 -13.99
CA ARG A 68 9.61 1.44 -12.75
C ARG A 68 8.93 2.81 -12.72
N ALA A 69 9.06 3.58 -13.80
CA ALA A 69 8.43 4.89 -13.91
C ALA A 69 6.89 4.79 -13.82
N SER A 70 6.29 3.75 -14.41
CA SER A 70 4.85 3.51 -14.38
C SER A 70 4.37 3.22 -12.96
N ILE A 71 5.11 2.40 -12.21
CA ILE A 71 4.81 2.10 -10.80
C ILE A 71 4.93 3.35 -9.94
N ARG A 72 6.02 4.11 -10.07
CA ARG A 72 6.24 5.36 -9.31
C ARG A 72 5.14 6.40 -9.57
N ALA A 73 4.73 6.52 -10.83
CA ALA A 73 3.64 7.43 -11.21
C ALA A 73 2.30 7.02 -10.58
N ALA A 74 2.02 5.71 -10.51
CA ALA A 74 0.83 5.18 -9.87
C ALA A 74 0.85 5.30 -8.33
N MET A 75 2.03 5.19 -7.72
CA MET A 75 2.20 5.20 -6.26
C MET A 75 2.16 6.60 -5.62
N ARG A 76 2.52 7.66 -6.38
CA ARG A 76 2.55 9.07 -5.92
C ARG A 76 3.27 9.26 -4.55
N PRO A 77 4.55 8.88 -4.42
CA PRO A 77 5.24 8.72 -3.14
C PRO A 77 5.47 10.01 -2.33
N ASP A 78 5.47 11.18 -2.97
CA ASP A 78 5.98 12.44 -2.39
C ASP A 78 5.30 12.90 -1.09
N TRP A 79 4.09 12.40 -0.80
CA TRP A 79 3.30 12.77 0.38
C TRP A 79 2.84 11.56 1.20
N MET A 80 3.17 10.34 0.77
CA MET A 80 2.66 9.09 1.37
C MET A 80 3.10 8.91 2.82
N PHE A 81 4.31 9.38 3.17
CA PHE A 81 4.92 9.21 4.50
C PHE A 81 4.97 10.51 5.32
N ALA A 82 4.19 11.52 4.94
CA ALA A 82 4.11 12.76 5.69
C ALA A 82 3.28 12.59 6.98
N GLY A 83 3.64 13.33 8.03
CA GLY A 83 2.87 13.39 9.27
C GLY A 83 3.36 12.42 10.36
N ASN A 84 2.52 12.18 11.36
CA ASN A 84 2.78 11.18 12.40
C ASN A 84 2.29 9.76 11.98
N ILE A 85 2.58 8.73 12.78
CA ILE A 85 2.22 7.33 12.46
C ILE A 85 0.71 7.12 12.28
N GLN A 86 -0.14 7.84 13.02
CA GLN A 86 -1.59 7.74 12.87
C GLN A 86 -2.08 8.40 11.58
N GLU A 87 -1.47 9.53 11.21
CA GLU A 87 -1.72 10.20 9.94
C GLU A 87 -1.24 9.36 8.75
N LEU A 88 -0.11 8.67 8.87
CA LEU A 88 0.36 7.68 7.90
C LEU A 88 -0.66 6.55 7.74
N ALA A 89 -1.12 5.97 8.85
CA ALA A 89 -2.09 4.88 8.82
C ALA A 89 -3.40 5.30 8.14
N ALA A 90 -3.91 6.48 8.47
CA ALA A 90 -5.10 7.03 7.83
C ALA A 90 -4.86 7.38 6.35
N THR A 91 -3.67 7.85 5.99
CA THR A 91 -3.29 8.14 4.60
C THR A 91 -3.25 6.87 3.75
N LEU A 92 -2.63 5.80 4.27
CA LEU A 92 -2.61 4.50 3.60
C LEU A 92 -4.01 3.89 3.52
N ALA A 93 -4.85 4.05 4.54
CA ALA A 93 -6.23 3.59 4.53
C ALA A 93 -7.04 4.28 3.43
N ARG A 94 -6.98 5.62 3.33
CA ARG A 94 -7.65 6.39 2.26
C ARG A 94 -7.14 6.04 0.87
N GLN A 95 -5.84 5.78 0.72
CA GLN A 95 -5.28 5.35 -0.57
C GLN A 95 -5.72 3.95 -0.96
N THR A 96 -5.91 3.06 0.01
CA THR A 96 -6.34 1.67 -0.25
C THR A 96 -7.84 1.57 -0.49
N LEU A 97 -8.62 2.15 0.41
CA LEU A 97 -10.08 1.97 0.53
C LEU A 97 -10.87 3.13 -0.05
N GLY A 98 -10.22 4.24 -0.40
CA GLY A 98 -10.91 5.40 -0.97
C GLY A 98 -11.47 5.10 -2.35
N ASP A 99 -12.64 5.64 -2.62
CA ASP A 99 -13.23 5.73 -3.97
C ASP A 99 -12.44 6.76 -4.81
N GLU A 100 -11.25 6.37 -5.27
CA GLU A 100 -10.64 7.02 -6.43
C GLU A 100 -11.47 6.70 -7.68
N PRO A 101 -11.62 7.63 -8.63
CA PRO A 101 -12.42 7.41 -9.82
C PRO A 101 -11.98 6.13 -10.53
N GLN A 102 -12.94 5.25 -10.84
CA GLN A 102 -12.78 3.89 -11.43
C GLN A 102 -11.92 3.81 -12.71
N ASN A 103 -11.41 4.92 -13.21
CA ASN A 103 -10.68 5.02 -14.47
C ASN A 103 -9.18 5.35 -14.30
N GLU A 104 -8.68 5.43 -13.06
CA GLU A 104 -7.26 5.63 -12.78
C GLU A 104 -6.58 4.29 -12.45
N VAL A 105 -5.43 4.02 -13.10
CA VAL A 105 -4.69 2.77 -12.91
C VAL A 105 -4.01 2.79 -11.56
N ARG A 106 -4.37 1.86 -10.66
CA ARG A 106 -3.72 1.75 -9.35
C ARG A 106 -2.39 1.03 -9.48
N MET A 107 -1.47 1.35 -8.57
CA MET A 107 -0.15 0.72 -8.52
C MET A 107 -0.26 -0.81 -8.49
N LEU A 108 -1.15 -1.34 -7.65
CA LEU A 108 -1.20 -2.78 -7.40
C LEU A 108 -1.86 -3.57 -8.53
N ASP A 109 -2.60 -2.94 -9.44
CA ASP A 109 -3.04 -3.55 -10.70
C ASP A 109 -1.85 -3.91 -11.58
N ILE A 110 -0.88 -2.99 -11.68
CA ILE A 110 0.36 -3.15 -12.43
C ILE A 110 1.21 -4.26 -11.80
N VAL A 111 1.37 -4.20 -10.46
CA VAL A 111 2.18 -5.17 -9.70
C VAL A 111 1.59 -6.57 -9.80
N PHE A 112 0.29 -6.72 -9.55
CA PHE A 112 -0.39 -8.01 -9.52
C PHE A 112 -0.26 -8.76 -10.85
N ARG A 113 -0.48 -8.08 -11.98
CA ARG A 113 -0.37 -8.69 -13.31
C ARG A 113 1.06 -9.02 -13.72
N SER A 114 2.04 -8.44 -13.06
CA SER A 114 3.46 -8.56 -13.41
C SER A 114 4.24 -9.47 -12.47
N PHE A 115 3.66 -9.90 -11.34
CA PHE A 115 4.36 -10.67 -10.31
C PHE A 115 4.97 -12.00 -10.83
N SER A 116 4.35 -12.62 -11.83
CA SER A 116 4.83 -13.90 -12.41
C SER A 116 6.11 -13.77 -13.26
N SER A 117 6.59 -12.56 -13.53
CA SER A 117 7.81 -12.31 -14.30
C SER A 117 9.03 -12.14 -13.38
N PRO A 118 10.14 -12.87 -13.60
CA PRO A 118 11.38 -12.69 -12.83
C PRO A 118 11.95 -11.27 -12.95
N ASP A 119 11.97 -10.72 -14.16
CA ASP A 119 12.49 -9.36 -14.43
C ASP A 119 11.63 -8.29 -13.74
N ALA A 120 10.30 -8.43 -13.81
CA ALA A 120 9.39 -7.53 -13.10
C ALA A 120 9.57 -7.64 -11.58
N SER A 121 9.72 -8.87 -11.05
CA SER A 121 9.94 -9.11 -9.63
C SER A 121 11.21 -8.43 -9.10
N GLN A 122 12.27 -8.38 -9.92
CA GLN A 122 13.48 -7.63 -9.57
C GLN A 122 13.19 -6.13 -9.46
N VAL A 123 12.55 -5.54 -10.48
CA VAL A 123 12.19 -4.11 -10.47
C VAL A 123 11.27 -3.78 -9.31
N LEU A 124 10.27 -4.62 -9.04
CA LEU A 124 9.32 -4.46 -7.92
C LEU A 124 10.02 -4.50 -6.57
N ARG A 125 10.99 -5.40 -6.38
CA ARG A 125 11.80 -5.46 -5.16
C ARG A 125 12.60 -4.17 -4.95
N GLU A 126 13.20 -3.66 -6.01
CA GLU A 126 13.98 -2.42 -5.95
C GLU A 126 13.07 -1.22 -5.63
N VAL A 127 11.92 -1.09 -6.31
CA VAL A 127 10.91 -0.04 -6.01
C VAL A 127 10.41 -0.15 -4.57
N LEU A 128 10.10 -1.35 -4.09
CA LEU A 128 9.67 -1.56 -2.70
C LEU A 128 10.72 -1.07 -1.70
N MET A 129 12.01 -1.31 -1.96
CA MET A 129 13.08 -0.85 -1.08
C MET A 129 13.31 0.66 -1.18
N GLU A 130 13.42 1.19 -2.41
CA GLU A 130 13.83 2.56 -2.69
C GLU A 130 12.72 3.58 -2.47
N ASP A 131 11.49 3.23 -2.83
CA ASP A 131 10.38 4.18 -2.93
C ASP A 131 9.33 3.98 -1.82
N PHE A 132 9.38 2.88 -1.07
CA PHE A 132 8.46 2.62 0.04
C PHE A 132 9.19 2.43 1.38
N ILE A 133 10.00 1.38 1.52
CA ILE A 133 10.64 1.05 2.81
C ILE A 133 11.66 2.10 3.23
N GLY A 134 12.56 2.50 2.34
CA GLY A 134 13.58 3.52 2.63
C GLY A 134 12.97 4.85 3.07
N PRO A 135 12.06 5.44 2.29
CA PRO A 135 11.38 6.68 2.65
C PRO A 135 10.57 6.58 3.95
N MET A 136 9.89 5.46 4.21
CA MET A 136 9.15 5.26 5.45
C MET A 136 10.07 5.28 6.68
N ILE A 137 11.22 4.60 6.62
CA ILE A 137 12.20 4.60 7.72
C ILE A 137 12.81 6.00 7.89
N ALA A 138 13.08 6.69 6.78
CA ALA A 138 13.60 8.06 6.82
C ALA A 138 12.62 9.05 7.45
N ALA A 139 11.32 8.91 7.18
CA ALA A 139 10.27 9.73 7.76
C ALA A 139 9.97 9.36 9.22
N HIS A 140 10.12 8.08 9.59
CA HIS A 140 9.81 7.57 10.92
C HIS A 140 10.97 6.72 11.49
N PRO A 141 11.99 7.33 12.11
CA PRO A 141 13.20 6.65 12.57
C PRO A 141 12.96 5.51 13.59
N HIS A 142 11.81 5.52 14.29
CA HIS A 142 11.44 4.46 15.23
C HIS A 142 10.93 3.18 14.54
N VAL A 143 10.63 3.25 13.24
CA VAL A 143 10.15 2.11 12.46
C VAL A 143 11.33 1.29 11.96
N SER A 144 11.39 0.03 12.38
CA SER A 144 12.39 -0.90 11.89
C SER A 144 12.13 -1.31 10.43
N LYS A 145 13.18 -1.73 9.72
CA LYS A 145 13.06 -2.29 8.36
C LYS A 145 12.05 -3.45 8.27
N ARG A 146 11.95 -4.27 9.31
CA ARG A 146 10.97 -5.37 9.38
C ARG A 146 9.54 -4.86 9.49
N GLN A 147 9.30 -3.86 10.33
CA GLN A 147 7.98 -3.24 10.46
C GLN A 147 7.55 -2.57 9.14
N ALA A 148 8.44 -1.82 8.50
CA ALA A 148 8.15 -1.21 7.20
C ALA A 148 7.82 -2.26 6.13
N ALA A 149 8.52 -3.41 6.11
CA ALA A 149 8.21 -4.52 5.22
C ALA A 149 6.85 -5.17 5.53
N LEU A 150 6.48 -5.33 6.79
CA LEU A 150 5.19 -5.86 7.20
C LEU A 150 4.04 -4.91 6.86
N VAL A 151 4.24 -3.61 7.04
CA VAL A 151 3.29 -2.58 6.59
C VAL A 151 3.08 -2.66 5.09
N ALA A 152 4.16 -2.77 4.30
CA ALA A 152 4.06 -2.93 2.87
C ALA A 152 3.28 -4.20 2.47
N ALA A 153 3.53 -5.33 3.15
CA ALA A 153 2.84 -6.58 2.91
C ALA A 153 1.35 -6.51 3.25
N PHE A 154 1.01 -5.92 4.41
CA PHE A 154 -0.37 -5.72 4.84
C PHE A 154 -1.12 -4.82 3.85
N PHE A 155 -0.55 -3.66 3.51
CA PHE A 155 -1.09 -2.74 2.52
C PHE A 155 -1.33 -3.43 1.16
N ALA A 156 -0.34 -4.17 0.66
CA ALA A 156 -0.47 -4.89 -0.60
C ALA A 156 -1.57 -5.95 -0.56
N GLY A 157 -1.69 -6.70 0.53
CA GLY A 157 -2.71 -7.73 0.70
C GLY A 157 -4.13 -7.16 0.71
N VAL A 158 -4.36 -6.10 1.49
CA VAL A 158 -5.68 -5.45 1.56
C VAL A 158 -6.06 -4.85 0.21
N SER A 159 -5.14 -4.15 -0.45
CA SER A 159 -5.40 -3.55 -1.76
C SER A 159 -5.72 -4.59 -2.84
N ILE A 160 -5.07 -5.76 -2.83
CA ILE A 160 -5.42 -6.85 -3.76
C ILE A 160 -6.83 -7.37 -3.48
N LEU A 161 -7.20 -7.55 -2.21
CA LEU A 161 -8.54 -8.02 -1.85
C LEU A 161 -9.64 -7.01 -2.20
N HIS A 162 -9.36 -5.73 -1.99
CA HIS A 162 -10.26 -4.62 -2.28
C HIS A 162 -10.40 -4.36 -3.79
N ASP A 163 -9.29 -4.10 -4.49
CA ASP A 163 -9.31 -3.58 -5.86
C ASP A 163 -9.33 -4.69 -6.93
N VAL A 164 -8.58 -5.78 -6.70
CA VAL A 164 -8.36 -6.81 -7.72
C VAL A 164 -9.38 -7.94 -7.60
N ILE A 165 -9.64 -8.38 -6.38
CA ILE A 165 -10.58 -9.47 -6.10
C ILE A 165 -12.00 -8.93 -5.94
N GLY A 166 -12.15 -7.68 -5.47
CA GLY A 166 -13.46 -7.06 -5.29
C GLY A 166 -14.28 -7.76 -4.21
N SER A 167 -13.68 -8.04 -3.04
CA SER A 167 -14.39 -8.75 -1.99
C SER A 167 -15.51 -7.88 -1.41
N GLU A 168 -16.76 -8.34 -1.56
CA GLU A 168 -18.00 -7.68 -1.10
C GLU A 168 -17.96 -7.13 0.34
N PRO A 169 -17.34 -7.81 1.35
CA PRO A 169 -17.23 -7.27 2.71
C PRO A 169 -16.35 -6.02 2.86
N LEU A 170 -15.49 -5.73 1.88
CA LEU A 170 -14.65 -4.53 1.85
C LEU A 170 -15.24 -3.42 0.98
N LEU A 171 -16.32 -3.70 0.23
CA LEU A 171 -16.93 -2.80 -0.75
C LEU A 171 -18.32 -2.29 -0.33
N GLU A 172 -19.08 -3.05 0.47
CA GLU A 172 -20.44 -2.66 0.89
C GLU A 172 -20.52 -2.10 2.30
N GLY A 173 -21.24 -0.98 2.44
CA GLY A 173 -22.00 -0.65 3.65
C GLY A 173 -21.19 -0.41 4.91
N ASP A 174 -19.97 0.11 4.77
CA ASP A 174 -19.08 0.32 5.89
C ASP A 174 -19.09 1.79 6.36
N ASP A 175 -19.58 2.05 7.58
CA ASP A 175 -19.53 3.35 8.26
C ASP A 175 -18.08 3.76 8.69
N GLY A 176 -17.08 3.35 7.89
CA GLY A 176 -15.65 3.51 8.14
C GLY A 176 -15.05 2.50 9.13
N GLU A 177 -15.73 1.40 9.46
CA GLU A 177 -15.22 0.27 10.24
C GLU A 177 -13.97 -0.35 9.61
N THR A 178 -13.94 -0.60 8.31
CA THR A 178 -12.79 -1.11 7.55
C THR A 178 -11.62 -0.14 7.63
N GLU A 179 -11.88 1.16 7.45
CA GLU A 179 -10.86 2.20 7.62
C GLU A 179 -10.30 2.19 9.06
N ARG A 180 -11.18 2.09 10.07
CA ARG A 180 -10.79 2.00 11.49
C ARG A 180 -9.96 0.74 11.77
N LEU A 181 -10.39 -0.43 11.30
CA LEU A 181 -9.68 -1.70 11.47
C LEU A 181 -8.32 -1.67 10.79
N PHE A 182 -8.24 -1.06 9.61
CA PHE A 182 -6.99 -0.87 8.89
C PHE A 182 -6.02 0.03 9.68
N VAL A 183 -6.51 1.17 10.17
CA VAL A 183 -5.70 2.09 11.01
C VAL A 183 -5.25 1.40 12.29
N LEU A 184 -6.12 0.65 12.97
CA LEU A 184 -5.77 -0.12 14.16
C LEU A 184 -4.68 -1.16 13.86
N ALA A 185 -4.84 -1.95 12.81
CA ALA A 185 -3.87 -2.97 12.40
C ALA A 185 -2.49 -2.35 12.10
N LEU A 186 -2.45 -1.23 11.38
CA LEU A 186 -1.21 -0.49 11.13
C LEU A 186 -0.60 0.07 12.42
N GLY A 187 -1.42 0.61 13.33
CA GLY A 187 -0.98 1.07 14.64
C GLY A 187 -0.31 -0.04 15.46
N GLN A 188 -0.83 -1.28 15.39
CA GLN A 188 -0.22 -2.44 16.03
C GLN A 188 1.12 -2.81 15.37
N LEU A 189 1.19 -2.86 14.04
CA LEU A 189 2.42 -3.18 13.29
C LEU A 189 3.53 -2.15 13.56
N LEU A 190 3.17 -0.89 13.77
CA LEU A 190 4.10 0.23 13.98
C LEU A 190 4.44 0.47 15.46
N GLY A 191 3.85 -0.27 16.41
CA GLY A 191 4.31 -0.33 17.80
C GLY A 191 3.41 0.27 18.90
N ASN A 192 2.11 0.49 18.65
CA ASN A 192 1.15 0.91 19.69
C ASN A 192 0.37 -0.26 20.33
N GLY A 193 0.78 -1.49 20.07
CA GLY A 193 0.19 -2.70 20.63
C GLY A 193 0.97 -3.26 21.81
N PRO A 194 0.33 -3.79 22.86
CA PRO A 194 1.06 -4.61 23.83
C PRO A 194 1.74 -5.73 23.03
N CYS A 195 3.06 -5.87 23.22
CA CYS A 195 3.84 -6.97 22.63
C CYS A 195 3.14 -8.29 23.01
N ALA A 196 2.36 -8.85 22.10
CA ALA A 196 1.94 -10.23 22.22
C ALA A 196 3.24 -11.04 22.11
N THR A 197 3.71 -11.56 23.24
CA THR A 197 4.79 -12.53 23.25
C THR A 197 4.34 -13.69 22.37
N PRO A 198 5.08 -14.02 21.28
CA PRO A 198 4.68 -15.08 20.38
C PRO A 198 4.57 -16.39 21.17
N SER A 199 3.37 -16.94 21.24
CA SER A 199 3.01 -18.08 22.11
C SER A 199 3.31 -19.45 21.51
N SER A 200 4.01 -19.52 20.37
CA SER A 200 4.19 -20.78 19.61
C SER A 200 5.65 -21.10 19.28
N PRO A 201 6.10 -22.37 19.39
CA PRO A 201 7.51 -22.77 19.33
C PRO A 201 8.10 -22.87 17.91
N LEU A 202 7.41 -22.36 16.87
CA LEU A 202 7.89 -22.38 15.48
C LEU A 202 9.21 -21.61 15.24
N TRP A 203 9.72 -20.88 16.25
CA TRP A 203 10.93 -20.06 16.17
C TRP A 203 12.15 -20.63 16.94
N LYS A 204 12.18 -21.91 17.35
CA LYS A 204 13.42 -22.48 17.93
C LYS A 204 14.45 -22.81 16.84
N GLY A 205 15.07 -21.78 16.28
CA GLY A 205 16.40 -21.83 15.68
C GLY A 205 17.38 -21.25 16.69
N GLU A 206 18.30 -22.09 17.16
CA GLU A 206 19.40 -21.73 18.06
C GLU A 206 20.13 -20.46 17.59
N SER A 207 20.20 -19.42 18.41
CA SER A 207 21.47 -19.00 19.02
C SER A 207 21.24 -17.93 20.09
N SER A 208 21.72 -18.28 21.27
CA SER A 208 21.93 -17.50 22.47
C SER A 208 22.69 -16.19 22.21
N GLU A 209 21.98 -15.06 22.19
CA GLU A 209 22.58 -13.71 22.35
C GLU A 209 21.48 -12.66 22.61
N CYS A 210 20.64 -12.89 23.63
CA CYS A 210 19.80 -11.85 24.23
C CYS A 210 19.83 -11.95 25.77
N SER A 211 21.01 -12.22 26.31
CA SER A 211 21.31 -12.08 27.73
C SER A 211 22.32 -10.94 27.86
N ASN A 212 21.91 -9.68 27.68
CA ASN A 212 22.58 -8.48 28.21
C ASN A 212 21.93 -7.16 27.77
N ILE A 213 20.62 -7.02 27.96
CA ILE A 213 20.05 -5.68 28.17
C ILE A 213 19.12 -5.80 29.41
N SER A 214 19.76 -5.83 30.57
CA SER A 214 19.11 -5.57 31.86
C SER A 214 19.11 -4.06 32.13
N ALA A 215 18.03 -3.60 32.76
CA ALA A 215 17.74 -2.26 33.28
C ALA A 215 17.42 -1.22 32.18
N GLU A 216 16.20 -0.68 32.09
CA GLU A 216 15.45 -0.04 33.16
C GLU A 216 13.99 -0.49 33.25
N GLN A 217 13.59 -0.97 34.43
CA GLN A 217 12.20 -1.27 34.78
C GLN A 217 11.52 0.02 35.25
N GLY A 218 10.66 0.59 34.41
CA GLY A 218 9.60 1.50 34.83
C GLY A 218 8.33 0.70 35.11
N ALA A 219 7.82 0.78 36.34
CA ALA A 219 6.78 -0.06 36.90
C ALA A 219 5.44 -0.03 36.12
N CYS A 220 4.92 -1.22 35.78
CA CYS A 220 3.49 -1.45 35.64
C CYS A 220 2.98 -1.98 36.99
N GLN A 221 2.28 -1.16 37.76
CA GLN A 221 1.49 -1.62 38.91
C GLN A 221 0.20 -2.26 38.40
N GLU A 222 -0.03 -3.51 38.80
CA GLU A 222 -1.33 -4.18 38.72
C GLU A 222 -2.35 -3.47 39.64
N PRO A 223 -3.64 -3.37 39.27
CA PRO A 223 -4.69 -3.03 40.20
C PRO A 223 -5.18 -4.28 40.94
N ASP A 224 -4.90 -4.35 42.24
CA ASP A 224 -5.51 -5.29 43.18
C ASP A 224 -7.04 -5.09 43.22
N ALA A 225 -7.78 -6.08 42.74
CA ALA A 225 -9.21 -6.19 42.94
C ALA A 225 -9.49 -7.08 44.16
N ALA A 226 -9.72 -6.45 45.31
CA ALA A 226 -10.38 -7.11 46.44
C ALA A 226 -11.06 -6.07 47.35
N SER A 227 -12.37 -5.85 47.16
CA SER A 227 -13.25 -5.41 48.26
C SER A 227 -14.73 -5.65 47.95
N GLU A 228 -15.13 -6.92 47.93
CA GLU A 228 -16.49 -7.28 48.31
C GLU A 228 -16.35 -8.29 49.45
N ASP A 229 -16.70 -7.84 50.65
CA ASP A 229 -17.52 -8.54 51.64
C ASP A 229 -17.05 -8.26 53.06
N GLN A 230 -17.61 -7.21 53.68
CA GLN A 230 -17.87 -7.13 55.13
C GLN A 230 -18.74 -5.92 55.48
N GLN A 231 -20.04 -6.15 55.27
CA GLN A 231 -21.10 -5.47 56.00
C GLN A 231 -21.03 -5.83 57.50
N LYS A 232 -21.30 -4.83 58.35
CA LYS A 232 -21.71 -4.90 59.79
C LYS A 232 -20.61 -4.73 60.86
N CYS A 233 -20.49 -3.53 61.43
CA CYS A 233 -21.10 -3.19 62.74
C CYS A 233 -20.60 -1.84 63.29
N ARG A 234 -21.54 -1.03 63.82
CA ARG A 234 -21.40 0.16 64.71
C ARG A 234 -20.89 1.43 64.02
N TYR A 235 -21.54 2.59 64.08
CA TYR A 235 -22.21 3.25 65.20
C TYR A 235 -23.25 4.25 64.63
N SER A 236 -24.51 4.17 65.09
CA SER A 236 -25.48 5.27 64.94
C SER A 236 -25.13 6.37 65.94
N ALA A 237 -25.03 7.61 65.47
CA ALA A 237 -25.17 8.80 66.31
C ALA A 237 -26.62 9.30 66.18
N GLY A 238 -27.26 9.52 67.32
CA GLY A 238 -28.60 10.10 67.45
C GLY A 238 -28.88 10.33 68.93
N ASP A 239 -28.89 11.62 69.29
CA ASP A 239 -29.15 12.30 70.57
C ASP A 239 -28.10 12.22 71.70
#